data_AF-A0A7X7FUY5-F1
#
_entry.id   AF-A0A7X7FUY5-F1
#
_cell.length_a   1.000
_cell.length_b   1.000
_cell.length_c   1.000
_cell.angle_alpha   90.00
_cell.angle_beta   90.00
_cell.angle_gamma   90.00
#
_symmetry.space_group_name_H-M   'P 1'
#
loop_
_entity.id
_entity.type
_entity.pdbx_description
1 polymer ?
#
loop_
_entity_poly.entity_id
_entity_poly.type
_entity_poly.pdbx_seq_one_letter_code
_entity_poly.pdbx_strand_id
1 'polypeptide(L)'
;MNIILFDDCHREQMLPLTFTRPQSEIRIGILTLKEKWEKHLQSKASYLTQAYLAKKYPLHIENNNWFISASLCPDDALIREIKQLKTGQTLIKNGIPLAHCLSSLPNDI
;
A
#
# COMPACT_ATOMS: atom_id res chain seq x y z
N MET A 1 -12.39 6.69 0.43
CA MET A 1 -11.22 6.08 1.10
C MET A 1 -10.12 6.00 0.07
N ASN A 2 -9.01 6.69 0.30
CA ASN A 2 -7.85 6.66 -0.58
C ASN A 2 -6.94 5.47 -0.21
N ILE A 3 -6.15 4.98 -1.17
CA ILE A 3 -5.22 3.86 -0.95
C ILE A 3 -3.81 4.41 -0.99
N ILE A 4 -3.01 4.06 0.01
CA ILE A 4 -1.58 4.36 0.07
C ILE A 4 -0.83 3.03 0.14
N LEU A 5 -0.10 2.71 -0.93
CA LEU A 5 0.71 1.50 -1.01
C LEU A 5 2.11 1.81 -0.50
N PHE A 6 2.49 1.18 0.62
CA PHE A 6 3.79 1.40 1.24
C PHE A 6 4.78 0.27 0.94
N ASP A 7 6.03 0.61 0.66
CA ASP A 7 7.09 -0.38 0.53
C ASP A 7 7.47 -0.91 1.92
N ASP A 8 7.43 -2.23 2.10
CA ASP A 8 7.70 -2.88 3.38
C ASP A 8 9.14 -3.42 3.48
N CYS A 9 9.44 -4.15 4.56
CA CYS A 9 10.75 -4.76 4.77
C CYS A 9 11.14 -5.77 3.66
N HIS A 10 10.18 -6.27 2.88
CA HIS A 10 10.45 -7.20 1.78
C HIS A 10 10.95 -6.50 0.50
N ARG A 11 11.00 -5.16 0.48
CA ARG A 11 11.48 -4.41 -0.71
C ARG A 11 12.89 -4.82 -1.10
N GLU A 12 13.77 -5.01 -0.11
CA GLU A 12 15.18 -5.39 -0.33
C GLU A 12 15.30 -6.79 -0.97
N GLN A 13 14.41 -7.70 -0.60
CA GLN A 13 14.35 -9.06 -1.17
C GLN A 13 13.90 -9.06 -2.63
N MET A 14 13.25 -7.99 -3.09
CA MET A 14 12.80 -7.82 -4.47
C MET A 14 13.79 -7.05 -5.35
N LEU A 15 14.97 -6.72 -4.84
CA LEU A 15 16.05 -6.20 -5.68
C LEU A 15 16.48 -7.30 -6.68
N PRO A 16 16.79 -6.94 -7.94
CA PRO A 16 16.96 -5.58 -8.46
C PRO A 16 15.67 -4.90 -8.99
N LEU A 17 14.51 -5.53 -8.91
CA LEU A 17 13.28 -5.05 -9.56
C LEU A 17 12.73 -3.75 -8.96
N THR A 18 13.01 -3.51 -7.67
CA THR A 18 12.58 -2.34 -6.88
C THR A 18 13.64 -1.23 -6.80
N PHE A 19 14.72 -1.30 -7.59
CA PHE A 19 15.70 -0.22 -7.67
C PHE A 19 15.10 1.06 -8.25
N THR A 20 14.28 0.94 -9.29
CA THR A 20 13.79 2.08 -10.09
C THR A 20 12.29 2.34 -9.97
N ARG A 21 11.59 1.57 -9.14
CA ARG A 21 10.14 1.62 -8.92
C ARG A 21 9.74 0.99 -7.57
N PRO A 22 8.61 1.39 -6.97
CA PRO A 22 8.07 0.75 -5.77
C PRO A 22 7.56 -0.67 -6.06
N GLN A 23 7.37 -1.48 -5.01
CA GLN A 23 6.89 -2.87 -5.12
C GLN A 23 5.52 -2.92 -5.81
N SER A 24 4.66 -1.93 -5.57
CA SER A 24 3.31 -1.85 -6.12
C SER A 24 3.26 -1.74 -7.64
N GLU A 25 4.35 -1.33 -8.29
CA GLU A 25 4.49 -1.21 -9.74
C GLU A 25 5.00 -2.50 -10.41
N ILE A 26 5.24 -3.56 -9.64
CA ILE A 26 5.59 -4.86 -10.16
C ILE A 26 4.33 -5.51 -10.74
N ARG A 27 4.45 -6.05 -11.97
CA ARG A 27 3.39 -6.81 -12.62
C ARG A 27 3.37 -8.24 -12.13
N ILE A 28 2.19 -8.71 -11.75
CA ILE A 28 1.92 -10.10 -11.38
C ILE A 28 0.81 -10.60 -12.30
N GLY A 29 1.23 -11.19 -13.42
CA GLY A 29 0.37 -11.41 -14.59
C GLY A 29 0.27 -10.13 -15.44
N ILE A 30 -0.92 -9.83 -15.94
CA ILE A 30 -1.17 -8.65 -16.80
C ILE A 30 -1.13 -7.34 -15.99
N LEU A 31 -1.62 -7.37 -14.74
CA LEU A 31 -1.80 -6.20 -13.90
C LEU A 31 -0.65 -5.99 -12.92
N THR A 32 -0.36 -4.74 -12.59
CA THR A 32 0.48 -4.38 -11.44
C THR A 32 -0.25 -4.64 -10.12
N LEU A 33 0.48 -4.78 -9.02
CA LEU A 33 -0.12 -4.89 -7.70
C LEU A 33 -1.00 -3.67 -7.40
N LYS A 34 -0.56 -2.46 -7.78
CA LYS A 34 -1.37 -1.25 -7.73
C LYS A 34 -2.70 -1.42 -8.47
N GLU A 35 -2.66 -1.79 -9.75
CA GLU A 35 -3.87 -1.92 -10.57
C GLU A 35 -4.84 -2.95 -10.00
N LYS A 36 -4.33 -4.03 -9.40
CA LYS A 36 -5.18 -5.01 -8.71
C LYS A 36 -5.87 -4.36 -7.51
N TRP A 37 -5.14 -3.66 -6.65
CA TRP A 37 -5.74 -2.96 -5.50
C TRP A 37 -6.76 -1.91 -5.93
N GLU A 38 -6.47 -1.10 -6.95
CA GLU A 38 -7.42 -0.11 -7.46
C GLU A 38 -8.72 -0.77 -7.96
N LYS A 39 -8.62 -1.92 -8.64
CA LYS A 39 -9.80 -2.66 -9.12
C LYS A 39 -10.63 -3.25 -7.98
N HIS A 40 -9.99 -3.87 -6.98
CA HIS A 40 -10.69 -4.53 -5.88
C HIS A 40 -11.34 -3.55 -4.90
N LEU A 41 -10.72 -2.40 -4.67
CA LEU A 41 -11.18 -1.38 -3.72
C LEU A 41 -11.89 -0.20 -4.40
N GLN A 42 -11.96 -0.19 -5.74
CA GLN A 42 -12.61 0.86 -6.55
C GLN A 42 -12.16 2.27 -6.18
N SER A 43 -10.87 2.43 -5.88
CA SER A 43 -10.27 3.70 -5.47
C SER A 43 -8.88 3.85 -6.06
N LYS A 44 -8.36 5.07 -6.08
CA LYS A 44 -7.02 5.35 -6.58
C LYS A 44 -5.97 5.07 -5.52
N ALA A 45 -4.81 4.60 -5.99
CA ALA A 45 -3.69 4.29 -5.15
C ALA A 45 -2.52 5.26 -5.39
N SER A 46 -1.96 5.75 -4.29
CA SER A 46 -0.72 6.51 -4.24
C SER A 46 0.38 5.71 -3.52
N TYR A 47 1.57 6.29 -3.39
CA TYR A 47 2.77 5.55 -2.99
C TYR A 47 3.40 6.14 -1.72
N LEU A 48 3.79 5.28 -0.80
CA LEU A 48 4.72 5.59 0.28
C LEU A 48 5.99 4.79 0.06
N THR A 49 6.98 5.42 -0.57
CA THR A 49 8.22 4.77 -1.04
C THR A 49 9.45 5.62 -0.67
N GLN A 50 10.63 5.14 -1.05
CA GLN A 50 11.90 5.80 -0.83
C GLN A 50 11.93 7.22 -1.42
N ALA A 51 12.63 8.14 -0.76
CA ALA A 51 12.67 9.56 -1.13
C ALA A 51 13.08 9.81 -2.59
N TYR A 52 14.01 8.99 -3.12
CA TYR A 52 14.47 9.11 -4.50
C TYR A 52 13.41 8.68 -5.53
N LEU A 53 12.46 7.82 -5.15
CA LEU A 53 11.31 7.40 -5.97
C LEU A 53 10.10 8.33 -5.80
N ALA A 54 9.96 8.97 -4.64
CA ALA A 54 8.82 9.82 -4.28
C ALA A 54 8.56 10.95 -5.30
N LYS A 55 9.61 11.46 -5.96
CA LYS A 55 9.46 12.48 -7.03
C LYS A 55 8.64 11.96 -8.21
N LYS A 56 8.81 10.68 -8.58
CA LYS A 56 8.09 10.04 -9.69
C LYS A 56 6.79 9.37 -9.23
N TYR A 57 6.77 8.91 -7.98
CA TYR A 57 5.69 8.16 -7.37
C TYR A 57 5.17 8.93 -6.14
N PRO A 58 4.32 9.95 -6.35
CA PRO A 58 3.91 10.84 -5.27
C PRO A 58 2.96 10.16 -4.28
N LEU A 59 3.07 10.60 -3.04
CA LEU A 59 2.13 10.31 -1.97
C LEU A 59 0.94 11.27 -2.06
N HIS A 60 -0.26 10.72 -2.02
CA HIS A 60 -1.49 11.50 -1.91
C HIS A 60 -2.24 11.05 -0.66
N ILE A 61 -2.52 11.99 0.24
CA ILE A 61 -3.21 11.74 1.51
C ILE A 61 -4.55 12.46 1.47
N GLU A 62 -5.60 11.74 1.84
CA GLU A 62 -6.95 12.30 2.03
C GLU A 62 -7.37 12.19 3.50
N ASN A 63 -8.61 12.57 3.82
CA ASN A 63 -9.20 12.46 5.16
C ASN A 63 -9.44 11.01 5.61
N ASN A 64 -9.19 10.01 4.79
CA ASN A 64 -9.45 8.60 5.11
C ASN A 64 -8.65 7.72 4.16
N ASN A 65 -7.61 7.07 4.70
CA ASN A 65 -6.64 6.31 3.93
C ASN A 65 -6.49 4.89 4.47
N TRP A 66 -6.44 3.93 3.56
CA TRP A 66 -5.89 2.62 3.82
C TRP A 66 -4.42 2.62 3.41
N PHE A 67 -3.54 2.42 4.38
CA PHE A 67 -2.16 2.07 4.15
C PHE A 67 -2.09 0.56 3.98
N ILE A 68 -1.61 0.08 2.85
CA ILE A 68 -1.55 -1.36 2.53
C ILE A 68 -0.13 -1.68 2.07
N SER A 69 0.43 -2.80 2.54
CA SER A 69 1.76 -3.22 2.09
C SER A 69 1.75 -3.48 0.57
N ALA A 70 2.68 -2.84 -0.12
CA ALA A 70 2.84 -2.93 -1.56
C ALA A 70 3.36 -4.30 -2.02
N SER A 71 3.84 -5.16 -1.12
CA SER A 71 4.29 -6.52 -1.41
C SER A 71 3.14 -7.53 -1.54
N LEU A 72 1.92 -7.15 -1.11
CA LEU A 72 0.77 -8.05 -1.05
C LEU A 72 -0.03 -8.06 -2.35
N CYS A 73 -0.33 -9.26 -2.84
CA CYS A 73 -1.37 -9.45 -3.85
C CYS A 73 -2.74 -9.48 -3.15
N PRO A 74 -3.74 -8.72 -3.65
CA PRO A 74 -5.06 -8.75 -3.05
C PRO A 74 -5.68 -10.15 -3.15
N ASP A 75 -6.32 -10.57 -2.06
CA ASP A 75 -7.16 -11.75 -1.98
C ASP A 75 -8.49 -11.38 -1.31
N ASP A 76 -9.55 -12.15 -1.55
CA ASP A 76 -10.89 -11.80 -1.09
C ASP A 76 -11.01 -11.76 0.44
N ALA A 77 -10.25 -12.60 1.15
CA ALA A 77 -10.26 -12.60 2.61
C ALA A 77 -9.59 -11.33 3.14
N LEU A 78 -8.41 -10.97 2.62
CA LEU A 78 -7.67 -9.76 2.98
C LEU A 78 -8.48 -8.50 2.68
N ILE A 79 -9.13 -8.43 1.52
CA ILE A 79 -9.98 -7.29 1.15
C ILE A 79 -11.12 -7.11 2.16
N ARG A 80 -11.74 -8.20 2.59
CA ARG A 80 -12.81 -8.17 3.59
C ARG A 80 -12.31 -7.66 4.93
N GLU A 81 -11.15 -8.12 5.39
CA GLU A 81 -10.54 -7.62 6.64
C GLU A 81 -10.19 -6.13 6.54
N ILE A 82 -9.59 -5.69 5.43
CA ILE A 82 -9.23 -4.27 5.21
C ILE A 82 -10.47 -3.38 5.22
N LYS A 83 -11.58 -3.81 4.61
CA LYS A 83 -12.83 -3.07 4.61
C LYS A 83 -13.49 -2.95 5.99
N GLN A 84 -13.15 -3.85 6.92
CA GLN A 84 -13.67 -3.84 8.29
C GLN A 84 -12.77 -3.07 9.27
N LEU A 85 -11.54 -2.73 8.87
CA LEU A 85 -10.64 -1.93 9.70
C LEU A 85 -11.27 -0.58 10.04
N LYS A 86 -11.31 -0.28 11.33
CA LYS A 86 -11.68 1.04 11.84
C LYS A 86 -10.46 1.95 11.87
N THR A 87 -10.68 3.26 11.88
CA THR A 87 -9.63 4.25 12.06
C THR A 87 -8.76 3.94 13.28
N GLY A 88 -7.44 4.00 13.09
CA GLY A 88 -6.43 3.68 14.10
C GLY A 88 -6.10 2.19 14.21
N GLN A 89 -6.80 1.30 13.49
CA GLN A 89 -6.53 -0.13 13.54
C GLN A 89 -5.51 -0.57 12.49
N THR A 90 -4.70 -1.56 12.89
CA THR A 90 -3.70 -2.21 12.05
C THR A 90 -4.00 -3.69 11.94
N LEU A 91 -3.99 -4.22 10.72
CA LEU A 91 -3.97 -5.64 10.44
C LEU A 91 -2.52 -6.14 10.47
N ILE A 92 -2.22 -7.10 11.34
CA ILE A 92 -0.88 -7.65 11.53
C ILE A 92 -0.92 -9.16 11.32
N LYS A 93 0.07 -9.71 10.63
CA LYS A 93 0.28 -11.16 10.49
C LYS A 93 1.73 -11.50 10.81
N ASN A 94 1.93 -12.41 11.77
CA ASN A 94 3.26 -12.84 12.22
C ASN A 94 4.19 -11.67 12.61
N GLY A 95 3.64 -10.63 13.23
CA GLY A 95 4.40 -9.43 13.63
C GLY A 95 4.65 -8.43 12.50
N ILE A 96 4.18 -8.70 11.28
CA ILE A 96 4.34 -7.80 10.12
C ILE A 96 3.02 -7.05 9.87
N PRO A 97 3.04 -5.70 9.80
CA PRO A 97 1.85 -4.93 9.46
C PRO A 97 1.49 -5.14 7.98
N LEU A 98 0.27 -5.58 7.72
CA LEU A 98 -0.27 -5.78 6.38
C LEU A 98 -1.05 -4.56 5.89
N ALA A 99 -1.87 -3.98 6.77
CA ALA A 99 -2.66 -2.80 6.46
C ALA A 99 -2.94 -1.96 7.70
N HIS A 100 -3.16 -0.66 7.53
CA HIS A 100 -3.52 0.28 8.58
C HIS A 100 -4.56 1.28 8.07
N CYS A 101 -5.56 1.61 8.88
CA CYS A 101 -6.60 2.57 8.52
C CYS A 101 -6.42 3.88 9.29
N LEU A 102 -6.27 5.01 8.60
CA LEU A 102 -6.02 6.31 9.23
C LEU A 102 -6.88 7.41 8.59
N SER A 103 -7.55 8.22 9.41
CA SER A 103 -8.40 9.35 8.98
C SER A 103 -7.65 10.69 8.90
N SER A 104 -6.51 10.81 9.57
CA SER A 104 -5.66 12.00 9.47
C SER A 104 -4.27 11.61 9.96
N LEU A 105 -3.24 12.04 9.24
CA LEU A 105 -1.90 12.02 9.80
C LEU A 105 -1.89 12.88 11.08
N PRO A 106 -1.31 12.40 12.19
CA PRO A 106 -0.89 13.30 13.25
C PRO A 106 -0.05 14.42 12.62
N ASN A 107 -0.19 15.66 13.09
CA ASN A 107 0.49 16.84 12.55
C ASN A 107 2.04 16.80 12.62
N ASP A 108 2.63 15.66 12.95
CA ASP A 108 4.06 15.48 13.17
C ASP A 108 4.60 14.34 12.30
N ILE A 109 5.05 14.68 11.09
CA ILE A 109 6.13 13.98 10.37
C ILE A 109 7.17 15.02 9.98
#